data_AF-A0A2E6NX59-F1
#
_entry.id   AF-A0A2E6NX59-F1
#
_cell.length_a   1.000
_cell.length_b   1.000
_cell.length_c   1.000
_cell.angle_alpha   90.00
_cell.angle_beta   90.00
_cell.angle_gamma   90.00
#
_symmetry.space_group_name_H-M   'P 1'
#
loop_
_entity.id
_entity.type
_entity.pdbx_description
1 polymer ?
#
loop_
_entity_poly.entity_id
_entity_poly.type
_entity_poly.pdbx_seq_one_letter_code
_entity_poly.pdbx_strand_id
1 'polypeptide(L)'
;MAPKIRIIIIFLIFFAFETSKSEITKDFRDEWLINVEQYLSELSAINGSFTQINNNGNISKGKFWIGNNQELRFEYLPPSETIIIIKNKKIFFKENKAEEFASYSTNGNPLVGIFSDEIQFEQFLIKNLEIKGSIGTFSLNTEKSLSRNILFLTLDYPDPKLRQWRFIDEQKKETTIFFSNIDTQEKIKENLFETRR
;
A
#
# COMPACT_ATOMS: atom_id res chain seq x y z
N MET A 1 -68.38 -39.04 28.75
CA MET A 1 -67.01 -39.57 28.96
C MET A 1 -66.40 -39.75 27.57
N ALA A 2 -65.57 -38.82 27.12
CA ALA A 2 -65.04 -38.78 25.74
C ALA A 2 -63.56 -39.20 25.73
N PRO A 3 -63.09 -40.04 24.80
CA PRO A 3 -61.67 -40.32 24.67
C PRO A 3 -60.96 -39.22 23.88
N LYS A 4 -59.86 -38.73 24.47
CA LYS A 4 -59.00 -37.66 23.97
C LYS A 4 -58.13 -38.16 22.80
N ILE A 5 -58.11 -37.35 21.74
CA ILE A 5 -57.19 -37.43 20.60
C ILE A 5 -55.75 -37.24 21.11
N ARG A 6 -54.86 -38.21 20.83
CA ARG A 6 -53.41 -38.05 21.04
C ARG A 6 -52.79 -37.45 19.78
N ILE A 7 -52.39 -36.20 19.87
CA ILE A 7 -51.58 -35.49 18.86
C ILE A 7 -50.16 -36.04 18.93
N ILE A 8 -49.69 -36.66 17.85
CA ILE A 8 -48.28 -36.97 17.63
C ILE A 8 -47.62 -35.69 17.10
N ILE A 9 -46.80 -35.05 17.93
CA ILE A 9 -45.96 -33.92 17.53
C ILE A 9 -44.70 -34.52 16.89
N ILE A 10 -44.62 -34.44 15.56
CA ILE A 10 -43.39 -34.69 14.81
C ILE A 10 -42.48 -33.48 15.05
N PHE A 11 -41.45 -33.64 15.87
CA PHE A 11 -40.38 -32.65 16.02
C PHE A 11 -39.54 -32.68 14.75
N LEU A 12 -39.85 -31.79 13.79
CA LEU A 12 -38.96 -31.43 12.70
C LEU A 12 -37.73 -30.75 13.31
N ILE A 13 -36.65 -31.50 13.49
CA ILE A 13 -35.32 -30.93 13.74
C ILE A 13 -34.89 -30.28 12.42
N PHE A 14 -35.29 -29.03 12.24
CA PHE A 14 -34.64 -28.11 11.31
C PHE A 14 -33.35 -27.67 12.01
N PHE A 15 -32.29 -28.46 11.88
CA PHE A 15 -30.95 -28.01 12.27
C PHE A 15 -30.59 -26.92 11.26
N ALA A 16 -30.84 -25.67 11.64
CA ALA A 16 -30.41 -24.50 10.89
C ALA A 16 -28.89 -24.54 10.82
N PHE A 17 -28.36 -24.99 9.69
CA PHE A 17 -26.94 -24.84 9.35
C PHE A 17 -26.72 -23.36 9.00
N GLU A 18 -26.66 -22.50 10.02
CA GLU A 18 -26.28 -21.10 9.84
C GLU A 18 -24.77 -21.01 9.60
N THR A 19 -24.44 -20.96 8.31
CA THR A 19 -23.24 -20.40 7.64
C THR A 19 -22.04 -19.96 8.48
N SER A 20 -20.94 -20.72 8.41
CA SER A 20 -19.58 -20.41 8.91
C SER A 20 -18.74 -19.48 8.01
N LYS A 21 -19.37 -18.67 7.14
CA LYS A 21 -18.66 -17.93 6.08
C LYS A 21 -17.93 -16.66 6.58
N SER A 22 -18.33 -16.16 7.75
CA SER A 22 -17.84 -14.90 8.35
C SER A 22 -16.44 -15.02 8.98
N GLU A 23 -16.15 -16.12 9.69
CA GLU A 23 -14.88 -16.29 10.40
C GLU A 23 -13.74 -16.63 9.43
N ILE A 24 -13.97 -17.58 8.52
CA ILE A 24 -12.98 -18.03 7.54
C ILE A 24 -12.47 -16.85 6.67
N THR A 25 -13.37 -15.98 6.20
CA THR A 25 -12.99 -14.84 5.33
C THR A 25 -12.33 -13.69 6.08
N LYS A 26 -12.53 -13.56 7.39
CA LYS A 26 -11.84 -12.55 8.20
C LYS A 26 -10.40 -13.00 8.49
N ASP A 27 -10.22 -14.27 8.86
CA ASP A 27 -8.92 -14.86 9.16
C ASP A 27 -7.94 -14.75 7.98
N PHE A 28 -8.37 -15.13 6.77
CA PHE A 28 -7.55 -14.98 5.56
C PHE A 28 -7.24 -13.52 5.16
N ARG A 29 -8.10 -12.57 5.55
CA ARG A 29 -7.87 -11.14 5.31
C ARG A 29 -6.80 -10.59 6.25
N ASP A 30 -6.85 -11.01 7.50
CA ASP A 30 -5.87 -10.65 8.53
C ASP A 30 -4.51 -11.31 8.20
N GLU A 31 -4.49 -12.58 7.77
CA GLU A 31 -3.29 -13.28 7.30
C GLU A 31 -2.65 -12.60 6.08
N TRP A 32 -3.45 -12.21 5.07
CA TRP A 32 -2.91 -11.53 3.90
C TRP A 32 -2.26 -10.19 4.24
N LEU A 33 -2.83 -9.43 5.19
CA LEU A 33 -2.21 -8.17 5.63
C LEU A 33 -0.85 -8.41 6.31
N ILE A 34 -0.71 -9.47 7.11
CA ILE A 34 0.58 -9.87 7.69
C ILE A 34 1.59 -10.17 6.58
N ASN A 35 1.18 -10.94 5.56
CA ASN A 35 2.06 -11.23 4.42
C ASN A 35 2.43 -9.97 3.63
N VAL A 36 1.51 -9.01 3.49
CA VAL A 36 1.78 -7.73 2.83
C VAL A 36 2.79 -6.90 3.64
N GLU A 37 2.62 -6.83 4.96
CA GLU A 37 3.54 -6.13 5.85
C GLU A 37 4.95 -6.73 5.77
N GLN A 38 5.05 -8.05 5.85
CA GLN A 38 6.32 -8.77 5.67
C GLN A 38 6.92 -8.48 4.29
N TYR A 39 6.15 -8.63 3.22
CA TYR A 39 6.60 -8.34 1.86
C TYR A 39 7.16 -6.92 1.72
N LEU A 40 6.46 -5.91 2.26
CA LEU A 40 6.90 -4.52 2.16
C LEU A 40 8.16 -4.25 2.99
N SER A 41 8.30 -4.85 4.17
CA SER A 41 9.49 -4.68 5.02
C SER A 41 10.73 -5.36 4.44
N GLU A 42 10.54 -6.40 3.62
CA GLU A 42 11.62 -7.09 2.91
C GLU A 42 11.94 -6.46 1.54
N LEU A 43 11.19 -5.44 1.08
CA LEU A 43 11.50 -4.76 -0.18
C LEU A 43 12.83 -4.01 -0.09
N SER A 44 13.87 -4.63 -0.63
CA SER A 44 15.23 -4.11 -0.63
C SER A 44 15.91 -4.44 -1.94
N ALA A 45 16.81 -3.54 -2.37
CA ALA A 45 17.62 -3.70 -3.57
C ALA A 45 16.81 -3.99 -4.85
N ILE A 46 15.67 -3.32 -5.07
CA ILE A 46 14.86 -3.50 -6.28
C ILE A 46 14.91 -2.27 -7.17
N ASN A 47 14.61 -2.46 -8.46
CA ASN A 47 14.30 -1.37 -9.37
C ASN A 47 13.09 -1.70 -10.24
N GLY A 48 12.56 -0.68 -10.92
CA GLY A 48 11.56 -0.89 -11.93
C GLY A 48 11.10 0.39 -12.60
N SER A 49 9.94 0.32 -13.24
CA SER A 49 9.31 1.44 -13.95
C SER A 49 8.00 1.85 -13.28
N PHE A 50 7.68 3.13 -13.34
CA PHE A 50 6.41 3.64 -12.87
C PHE A 50 5.69 4.49 -13.93
N THR A 51 4.36 4.50 -13.85
CA THR A 51 3.50 5.47 -14.52
C THR A 51 2.67 6.18 -13.47
N GLN A 52 2.75 7.50 -13.44
CA GLN A 52 1.98 8.36 -12.54
C GLN A 52 0.84 9.02 -13.32
N ILE A 53 -0.34 9.08 -12.69
CA ILE A 53 -1.46 9.93 -13.09
C ILE A 53 -1.73 10.89 -11.94
N ASN A 54 -1.63 12.19 -12.17
CA ASN A 54 -1.93 13.19 -11.14
C ASN A 54 -3.42 13.57 -11.13
N ASN A 55 -3.81 14.47 -10.21
CA ASN A 55 -5.19 14.90 -10.02
C ASN A 55 -5.82 15.57 -11.25
N ASN A 56 -5.00 16.08 -12.18
CA ASN A 56 -5.45 16.71 -13.41
C ASN A 56 -5.50 15.71 -14.59
N GLY A 57 -5.18 14.43 -14.34
CA GLY A 57 -5.10 13.40 -15.36
C GLY A 57 -3.79 13.40 -16.14
N ASN A 58 -2.81 14.25 -15.79
CA ASN A 58 -1.53 14.28 -16.49
C ASN A 58 -0.75 13.00 -16.19
N ILE A 59 -0.20 12.41 -17.25
CA ILE A 59 0.55 11.17 -17.20
C ILE A 59 2.05 11.48 -17.22
N SER A 60 2.77 10.95 -16.24
CA SER A 60 4.22 10.98 -16.20
C SER A 60 4.77 9.56 -16.09
N LYS A 61 5.95 9.31 -16.64
CA LYS A 61 6.62 8.00 -16.55
C LYS A 61 8.01 8.17 -15.96
N GLY A 62 8.53 7.11 -15.38
CA GLY A 62 9.83 7.15 -14.75
C GLY A 62 10.35 5.79 -14.36
N LYS A 63 11.50 5.82 -13.70
CA LYS A 63 12.12 4.67 -13.05
C LYS A 63 12.12 4.87 -11.56
N PHE A 64 12.03 3.77 -10.82
CA PHE A 64 12.18 3.80 -9.37
C PHE A 64 13.20 2.78 -8.88
N TRP A 65 13.73 3.03 -7.69
CA TRP A 65 14.68 2.16 -7.01
C TRP A 65 14.35 2.14 -5.52
N ILE A 66 14.47 0.97 -4.91
CA ILE A 66 14.56 0.85 -3.44
C ILE A 66 15.98 0.40 -3.11
N GLY A 67 16.65 1.17 -2.26
CA GLY A 67 17.99 0.92 -1.79
C GLY A 67 18.07 -0.25 -0.81
N ASN A 68 19.29 -0.54 -0.37
CA ASN A 68 19.52 -1.61 0.60
C ASN A 68 19.05 -1.21 2.01
N ASN A 69 18.94 0.11 2.28
CA ASN A 69 18.48 0.66 3.55
C ASN A 69 17.11 1.35 3.38
N GLN A 70 16.23 0.74 2.57
CA GLN A 70 14.85 1.18 2.35
C GLN A 70 14.69 2.62 1.81
N GLU A 71 15.74 3.19 1.21
CA GLU A 71 15.62 4.48 0.53
C GLU A 71 14.87 4.31 -0.79
N LEU A 72 13.86 5.14 -1.04
CA LEU A 72 13.11 5.11 -2.29
C LEU A 72 13.53 6.28 -3.18
N ARG A 73 13.81 6.01 -4.46
CA ARG A 73 14.07 7.03 -5.47
C ARG A 73 13.06 6.89 -6.60
N PHE A 74 12.48 8.01 -7.02
CA PHE A 74 11.78 8.15 -8.30
C PHE A 74 12.55 9.12 -9.19
N GLU A 75 12.79 8.73 -10.43
CA GLU A 75 13.35 9.59 -11.47
C GLU A 75 12.42 9.61 -12.67
N TYR A 76 11.94 10.79 -13.02
CA TYR A 76 11.02 10.98 -14.13
C TYR A 76 11.78 10.95 -15.46
N LEU A 77 11.11 10.45 -16.50
CA LEU A 77 11.63 10.48 -17.87
C LEU A 77 11.41 11.86 -18.52
N PRO A 78 12.22 12.21 -19.54
CA PRO A 78 12.06 13.47 -20.28
C PRO A 78 10.62 13.70 -20.77
N PRO A 79 10.17 14.96 -20.84
CA PRO A 79 10.95 16.20 -20.65
C PRO A 79 11.16 16.61 -19.19
N SER A 80 10.61 15.87 -18.22
CA SER A 80 10.84 16.14 -16.81
C SER A 80 12.24 15.69 -16.39
N GLU A 81 12.88 16.49 -15.55
CA GLU A 81 14.14 16.16 -14.88
C GLU A 81 13.94 15.85 -13.39
N THR A 82 12.67 15.72 -12.97
CA THR A 82 12.29 15.60 -11.57
C THR A 82 12.90 14.35 -10.94
N ILE A 83 13.47 14.52 -9.76
CA ILE A 83 13.95 13.44 -8.91
C ILE A 83 13.34 13.60 -7.52
N ILE A 84 12.78 12.51 -7.01
CA ILE A 84 12.25 12.42 -5.65
C ILE A 84 13.01 11.32 -4.93
N ILE A 85 13.51 11.61 -3.73
CA ILE A 85 14.14 10.61 -2.85
C ILE A 85 13.44 10.65 -1.50
N ILE A 86 13.00 9.50 -1.01
CA ILE A 86 12.47 9.32 0.34
C ILE A 86 13.50 8.52 1.13
N LYS A 87 13.99 9.10 2.23
CA LYS A 87 14.88 8.42 3.17
C LYS A 87 14.84 9.13 4.53
N ASN A 88 15.14 8.42 5.61
CA ASN A 88 15.21 9.01 6.96
C ASN A 88 13.96 9.83 7.34
N LYS A 89 12.76 9.32 6.97
CA LYS A 89 11.46 9.97 7.19
C LYS A 89 11.33 11.38 6.56
N LYS A 90 12.08 11.65 5.50
CA LYS A 90 12.06 12.92 4.75
C LYS A 90 11.89 12.67 3.27
N ILE A 91 11.25 13.63 2.61
CA ILE A 91 11.19 13.69 1.14
C ILE A 91 12.18 14.74 0.67
N PHE A 92 13.05 14.36 -0.25
CA PHE A 92 13.96 15.22 -0.98
C PHE A 92 13.47 15.31 -2.41
N PHE A 93 13.46 16.52 -2.96
CA PHE A 93 12.90 16.81 -4.26
C PHE A 93 13.73 17.84 -5.01
N LYS A 94 13.83 17.67 -6.33
CA LYS A 94 14.30 18.70 -7.25
C LYS A 94 13.62 18.57 -8.59
N GLU A 95 13.43 19.70 -9.29
CA GLU A 95 12.80 19.72 -10.61
C GLU A 95 13.82 19.61 -11.72
N ASN A 96 15.02 20.19 -11.52
CA ASN A 96 16.13 20.13 -12.45
C ASN A 96 17.31 19.34 -11.90
N LYS A 97 18.04 18.59 -12.74
CA LYS A 97 19.19 17.79 -12.29
C LYS A 97 20.34 18.65 -11.75
N ALA A 98 20.48 19.89 -12.20
CA ALA A 98 21.49 20.84 -11.75
C ALA A 98 21.19 21.47 -10.38
N GLU A 99 19.94 21.42 -9.93
CA GLU A 99 19.52 21.99 -8.64
C GLU A 99 19.97 21.13 -7.45
N GLU A 100 20.08 21.80 -6.31
CA GLU A 100 20.19 21.15 -5.01
C GLU A 100 18.84 20.57 -4.59
N PHE A 101 18.86 19.54 -3.73
CA PHE A 101 17.63 18.97 -3.22
C PHE A 101 16.99 19.89 -2.18
N ALA A 102 15.74 20.27 -2.42
CA ALA A 102 14.86 20.75 -1.37
C ALA A 102 14.47 19.57 -0.47
N SER A 103 14.28 19.81 0.83
CA SER A 103 13.84 18.77 1.78
C SER A 103 12.59 19.19 2.53
N TYR A 104 11.64 18.25 2.65
CA TYR A 104 10.38 18.46 3.36
C TYR A 104 10.20 17.37 4.42
N SER A 105 9.82 17.78 5.62
CA SER A 105 9.41 16.85 6.67
C SER A 105 7.92 16.57 6.51
N THR A 106 7.54 15.29 6.41
CA THR A 106 6.16 14.89 6.17
C THR A 106 5.64 14.08 7.34
N ASN A 107 5.66 14.69 8.54
CA ASN A 107 5.06 14.10 9.73
C ASN A 107 3.59 13.75 9.44
N GLY A 108 3.25 12.46 9.48
CA GLY A 108 1.89 11.97 9.28
C GLY A 108 1.52 11.60 7.84
N ASN A 109 2.43 11.70 6.86
CA ASN A 109 2.19 11.15 5.51
C ASN A 109 2.48 9.64 5.52
N PRO A 110 1.47 8.76 5.30
CA PRO A 110 1.67 7.32 5.32
C PRO A 110 2.65 6.81 4.27
N LEU A 111 2.82 7.52 3.15
CA LEU A 111 3.80 7.16 2.11
C LEU A 111 5.22 7.09 2.68
N VAL A 112 5.57 8.00 3.59
CA VAL A 112 6.91 8.03 4.20
C VAL A 112 7.07 6.98 5.30
N GLY A 113 5.97 6.58 5.95
CA GLY A 113 6.01 5.53 6.96
C GLY A 113 6.18 4.13 6.39
N ILE A 114 5.75 3.88 5.15
CA ILE A 114 5.92 2.58 4.47
C ILE A 114 7.36 2.39 3.95
N PHE A 115 8.21 3.43 3.93
CA PHE A 115 9.61 3.31 3.51
C PHE A 115 10.57 3.71 4.62
N SER A 116 10.15 3.54 5.88
CA SER A 116 11.06 3.65 7.02
C SER A 116 11.48 2.27 7.47
N ASP A 117 12.71 2.17 8.00
CA ASP A 117 13.44 0.93 8.31
C ASP A 117 12.67 -0.18 9.05
N GLU A 118 11.54 0.15 9.66
CA GLU A 118 10.65 -0.76 10.38
C GLU A 118 9.18 -0.39 10.06
N ILE A 119 8.66 -0.88 8.93
CA ILE A 119 7.22 -0.77 8.66
C ILE A 119 6.50 -1.64 9.67
N GLN A 120 5.72 -1.00 10.52
CA GLN A 120 4.78 -1.66 11.44
C GLN A 120 3.38 -1.21 11.09
N PHE A 121 2.51 -2.14 10.67
CA PHE A 121 1.15 -1.86 10.27
C PHE A 121 0.30 -1.35 11.44
N GLU A 122 0.69 -1.68 12.67
CA GLU A 122 0.06 -1.20 13.91
C GLU A 122 0.14 0.32 14.08
N GLN A 123 1.10 0.99 13.43
CA GLN A 123 1.19 2.45 13.47
C GLN A 123 0.18 3.14 12.53
N PHE A 124 -0.51 2.36 11.69
CA PHE A 124 -1.47 2.85 10.72
C PHE A 124 -2.89 2.38 11.06
N LEU A 125 -3.86 3.24 10.72
CA LEU A 125 -5.25 2.85 10.66
C LEU A 125 -5.51 2.21 9.30
N ILE A 126 -5.62 0.88 9.28
CA ILE A 126 -5.97 0.10 8.09
C ILE A 126 -7.48 0.13 7.88
N LYS A 127 -7.92 0.52 6.69
CA LYS A 127 -9.34 0.58 6.29
C LYS A 127 -9.52 0.10 4.86
N ASN A 128 -10.78 -0.04 4.45
CA ASN A 128 -11.17 -0.32 3.07
C ASN A 128 -10.50 -1.57 2.48
N LEU A 129 -10.24 -2.59 3.31
CA LEU A 129 -9.69 -3.85 2.85
C LEU A 129 -10.72 -4.56 1.96
N GLU A 130 -10.34 -4.78 0.71
CA GLU A 130 -11.14 -5.43 -0.31
C GLU A 130 -10.26 -6.41 -1.11
N ILE A 131 -10.75 -7.63 -1.30
CA ILE A 131 -10.13 -8.63 -2.16
C ILE A 131 -11.10 -8.95 -3.29
N LYS A 132 -10.63 -8.78 -4.53
CA LYS A 132 -11.37 -9.03 -5.77
C LYS A 132 -10.54 -9.90 -6.69
N GLY A 133 -10.88 -11.19 -6.76
CA GLY A 133 -10.10 -12.16 -7.53
C GLY A 133 -8.68 -12.26 -7.01
N SER A 134 -7.69 -12.02 -7.88
CA SER A 134 -6.26 -12.07 -7.55
C SER A 134 -5.68 -10.73 -7.10
N ILE A 135 -6.53 -9.78 -6.68
CA ILE A 135 -6.11 -8.42 -6.31
C ILE A 135 -6.67 -8.07 -4.93
N GLY A 136 -5.79 -7.61 -4.05
CA GLY A 136 -6.16 -7.02 -2.77
C GLY A 136 -5.89 -5.52 -2.76
N THR A 137 -6.76 -4.74 -2.13
CA THR A 137 -6.60 -3.30 -1.94
C THR A 137 -7.00 -2.91 -0.52
N PHE A 138 -6.23 -2.01 0.09
CA PHE A 138 -6.54 -1.42 1.39
C PHE A 138 -5.99 -0.01 1.47
N SER A 139 -6.45 0.77 2.45
CA SER A 139 -5.93 2.10 2.74
C SER A 139 -5.23 2.17 4.07
N LEU A 140 -4.13 2.90 4.11
CA LEU A 140 -3.38 3.30 5.29
C LEU A 140 -3.56 4.79 5.56
N ASN A 141 -3.84 5.10 6.82
CA ASN A 141 -3.89 6.44 7.37
C ASN A 141 -3.08 6.49 8.66
N THR A 142 -2.61 7.67 9.05
CA THR A 142 -2.06 7.89 10.39
C THR A 142 -3.14 8.46 11.32
N GLU A 143 -3.07 8.20 12.62
CA GLU A 143 -4.02 8.80 13.59
C GLU A 143 -4.01 10.33 13.56
N LYS A 144 -2.86 10.93 13.19
CA LYS A 144 -2.70 12.37 13.03
C LYS A 144 -3.38 12.92 11.77
N SER A 145 -3.84 12.05 10.86
CA SER A 145 -4.35 12.41 9.53
C SER A 145 -5.59 11.58 9.14
N LEU A 146 -6.60 11.61 10.01
CA LEU A 146 -7.81 10.74 9.89
C LEU A 146 -8.64 10.95 8.61
N SER A 147 -8.53 12.10 7.93
CA SER A 147 -9.31 12.43 6.72
C SER A 147 -8.49 13.03 5.58
N ARG A 148 -7.16 13.05 5.71
CA ARG A 148 -6.20 13.67 4.79
C ARG A 148 -4.99 12.75 4.67
N ASN A 149 -4.20 12.84 3.60
CA ASN A 149 -3.00 11.99 3.42
C ASN A 149 -3.33 10.49 3.54
N ILE A 150 -4.19 10.01 2.64
CA ILE A 150 -4.60 8.60 2.59
C ILE A 150 -3.75 7.90 1.53
N LEU A 151 -3.16 6.76 1.86
CA LEU A 151 -2.47 5.93 0.90
C LEU A 151 -3.22 4.62 0.69
N PHE A 152 -3.71 4.40 -0.51
CA PHE A 152 -4.25 3.12 -0.94
C PHE A 152 -3.13 2.30 -1.58
N LEU A 153 -3.00 1.05 -1.15
CA LEU A 153 -2.10 0.08 -1.75
C LEU A 153 -2.93 -0.99 -2.45
N THR A 154 -2.49 -1.35 -3.65
CA THR A 154 -3.03 -2.49 -4.40
C THR A 154 -1.89 -3.46 -4.68
N LEU A 155 -2.11 -4.72 -4.31
CA LEU A 155 -1.15 -5.80 -4.47
C LEU A 155 -1.84 -7.06 -5.01
N ASP A 156 -1.04 -8.00 -5.54
CA ASP A 156 -1.50 -9.36 -5.83
C ASP A 156 -2.02 -10.07 -4.56
N TYR A 157 -2.99 -10.96 -4.75
CA TYR A 157 -3.56 -11.86 -3.73
C TYR A 157 -3.57 -13.31 -4.27
N PRO A 158 -3.22 -14.33 -3.47
CA PRO A 158 -2.83 -14.23 -2.05
C PRO A 158 -1.35 -13.85 -1.83
N ASP A 159 -0.49 -14.02 -2.83
CA ASP A 159 0.94 -13.73 -2.71
C ASP A 159 1.22 -12.25 -3.02
N PRO A 160 1.62 -11.41 -2.05
CA PRO A 160 1.73 -9.98 -2.25
C PRO A 160 2.82 -9.62 -3.27
N LYS A 161 2.42 -8.84 -4.28
CA LYS A 161 3.34 -8.11 -5.17
C LYS A 161 2.78 -6.74 -5.42
N LEU A 162 3.61 -5.71 -5.24
CA LEU A 162 3.17 -4.33 -5.38
C LEU A 162 2.72 -4.02 -6.81
N ARG A 163 1.51 -3.46 -6.96
CA ARG A 163 0.96 -3.05 -8.26
C ARG A 163 0.74 -1.56 -8.37
N GLN A 164 0.16 -0.95 -7.34
CA GLN A 164 -0.28 0.43 -7.42
C GLN A 164 -0.27 1.11 -6.06
N TRP A 165 0.06 2.40 -6.06
CA TRP A 165 -0.29 3.33 -5.00
C TRP A 165 -1.28 4.36 -5.50
N ARG A 166 -2.21 4.74 -4.63
CA ARG A 166 -3.06 5.91 -4.86
C ARG A 166 -3.04 6.75 -3.60
N PHE A 167 -2.45 7.93 -3.71
CA PHE A 167 -2.27 8.88 -2.63
C PHE A 167 -3.29 10.02 -2.76
N ILE A 168 -4.01 10.31 -1.69
CA ILE A 168 -4.90 11.46 -1.57
C ILE A 168 -4.29 12.41 -0.56
N ASP A 169 -3.86 13.59 -1.00
CA ASP A 169 -3.23 14.58 -0.12
C ASP A 169 -4.23 15.34 0.76
N GLU A 170 -3.73 16.28 1.55
CA GLU A 170 -4.56 17.14 2.41
C GLU A 170 -5.54 18.06 1.68
N GLN A 171 -5.27 18.37 0.41
CA GLN A 171 -6.11 19.15 -0.48
C GLN A 171 -7.09 18.27 -1.27
N LYS A 172 -7.17 16.97 -0.93
CA LYS A 172 -7.96 15.94 -1.62
C LYS A 172 -7.54 15.72 -3.08
N LYS A 173 -6.32 16.13 -3.46
CA LYS A 173 -5.78 15.85 -4.78
C LYS A 173 -5.31 14.41 -4.80
N GLU A 174 -5.72 13.71 -5.84
CA GLU A 174 -5.34 12.32 -6.04
C GLU A 174 -4.09 12.20 -6.91
N THR A 175 -3.19 11.30 -6.56
CA THR A 175 -2.10 10.85 -7.43
C THR A 175 -2.03 9.34 -7.40
N THR A 176 -2.10 8.72 -8.57
CA THR A 176 -2.01 7.26 -8.74
C THR A 176 -0.68 6.91 -9.40
N ILE A 177 0.03 5.94 -8.85
CA ILE A 177 1.29 5.41 -9.35
C ILE A 177 1.10 3.93 -9.63
N PHE A 178 1.35 3.51 -10.86
CA PHE A 178 1.39 2.11 -11.28
C PHE A 178 2.84 1.64 -11.36
N PHE A 179 3.14 0.49 -10.76
CA PHE A 179 4.46 -0.13 -10.78
C PHE A 179 4.51 -1.27 -11.79
N SER A 180 5.64 -1.40 -12.47
CA SER A 180 5.86 -2.41 -13.51
C SER A 180 7.35 -2.77 -13.61
N ASN A 181 7.65 -3.94 -14.15
CA ASN A 181 9.03 -4.43 -14.35
C ASN A 181 9.85 -4.34 -13.05
N ILE A 182 9.30 -4.88 -11.95
CA ILE A 182 9.97 -4.87 -10.65
C ILE A 182 10.98 -6.02 -10.63
N ASP A 183 12.26 -5.68 -10.56
CA ASP A 183 13.36 -6.64 -10.60
C ASP A 183 14.26 -6.49 -9.37
N THR A 184 14.46 -7.59 -8.64
CA THR A 184 15.43 -7.68 -7.55
C THR A 184 16.86 -7.64 -8.09
N GLN A 185 17.72 -6.88 -7.42
CA GLN A 185 19.14 -6.75 -7.74
C GLN A 185 19.97 -7.31 -6.59
N GLU A 186 21.20 -7.71 -6.90
CA GLU A 186 22.18 -8.08 -5.86
C GLU A 186 22.52 -6.87 -4.96
N LYS A 187 22.67 -5.69 -5.56
CA LYS A 187 22.91 -4.43 -4.85
C LYS A 187 22.48 -3.22 -5.69
N ILE A 188 21.85 -2.24 -5.05
CA ILE A 188 21.66 -0.90 -5.62
C ILE A 188 22.78 0.03 -5.14
N LYS A 189 23.32 0.85 -6.05
CA LYS A 189 24.40 1.80 -5.73
C LYS A 189 23.88 2.89 -4.77
N GLU A 190 24.55 3.05 -3.64
CA GLU A 190 24.17 3.99 -2.57
C GLU A 190 24.17 5.45 -3.04
N ASN A 191 25.05 5.80 -3.98
CA ASN A 191 25.14 7.15 -4.53
C ASN A 191 23.87 7.61 -5.28
N LEU A 192 22.99 6.68 -5.67
CA LEU A 192 21.68 7.03 -6.22
C LEU A 192 20.79 7.77 -5.22
N PHE A 193 21.04 7.61 -3.92
CA PHE A 193 20.22 8.17 -2.84
C PHE A 193 20.90 9.34 -2.13
N GLU A 194 22.04 9.83 -2.63
CA GLU A 194 22.71 11.02 -2.09
C GLU A 194 21.89 12.28 -2.33
N THR A 195 21.73 13.08 -1.27
CA THR A 195 20.89 14.30 -1.28
C THR A 195 21.61 15.54 -0.79
N ARG A 196 22.86 15.38 -0.34
CA ARG A 196 23.76 16.49 0.03
C ARG A 196 24.90 16.48 -0.98
N ARG A 197 25.32 17.66 -1.42
CA ARG A 197 26.65 17.84 -2.01
C ARG A 197 27.63 18.17 -0.90
#